data_AF-A0A2H6ENM9-F1
#
_entry.id   AF-A0A2H6ENM9-F1
#
_cell.length_a   1.000
_cell.length_b   1.000
_cell.length_c   1.000
_cell.angle_alpha   90.00
_cell.angle_beta   90.00
_cell.angle_gamma   90.00
#
_symmetry.space_group_name_H-M   'P 1'
#
loop_
_entity.id
_entity.type
_entity.pdbx_description
1 polymer ?
#
loop_
_entity_poly.entity_id
_entity_poly.type
_entity_poly.pdbx_seq_one_letter_code
_entity_poly.pdbx_strand_id
1 'polypeptide(L)'
;MILTNTNIKYVNLDDLVNSKIQNSLLNELLLIVPTNRKLRRLKKEIINHTILRSAHTIHLETLSTFTEKLLKLSKPFKTLSEAASTVLISQRAEEMVL
;
A
#
# COMPACT_ATOMS: atom_id res chain seq x y z
N MET A 1 -6.88 15.92 2.34
CA MET A 1 -6.78 16.09 3.80
C MET A 1 -5.37 15.70 4.20
N ILE A 2 -4.59 16.61 4.79
CA ILE A 2 -3.24 16.32 5.29
C ILE A 2 -3.39 16.05 6.79
N LEU A 3 -3.00 14.85 7.22
CA LEU A 3 -2.92 14.50 8.64
C LEU A 3 -1.49 14.75 9.09
N THR A 4 -1.30 15.71 9.97
CA THR A 4 0.02 16.15 10.41
C THR A 4 -0.09 16.74 11.82
N ASN A 5 0.98 16.59 12.61
CA ASN A 5 1.13 17.21 13.92
C ASN A 5 1.58 18.68 13.83
N THR A 6 1.80 19.19 12.62
CA THR A 6 2.20 20.58 12.33
C THR A 6 1.10 21.28 11.53
N ASN A 7 0.97 22.60 11.64
CA ASN A 7 -0.11 23.34 10.98
C ASN A 7 0.21 23.60 9.48
N ILE A 8 0.30 22.54 8.68
CA ILE A 8 0.59 22.63 7.24
C ILE A 8 -0.72 22.60 6.45
N LYS A 9 -0.94 23.61 5.61
CA LYS A 9 -2.14 23.71 4.77
C LYS A 9 -1.97 23.10 3.37
N TYR A 10 -0.74 22.92 2.92
CA TYR A 10 -0.40 22.46 1.58
C TYR A 10 0.86 21.60 1.61
N VAL A 11 0.90 20.59 0.75
CA VAL A 11 2.10 19.78 0.51
C VAL A 11 2.20 19.50 -0.99
N ASN A 12 3.35 19.83 -1.59
CA ASN A 12 3.67 19.33 -2.92
C ASN A 12 4.28 17.94 -2.77
N LEU A 13 3.51 16.92 -3.16
CA LEU A 13 3.94 15.52 -3.03
C LEU A 13 5.11 15.20 -3.96
N ASP A 14 5.15 15.79 -5.15
CA ASP A 14 6.21 15.51 -6.11
C ASP A 14 7.55 16.04 -5.59
N ASP A 15 7.57 17.28 -5.08
CA ASP A 15 8.77 17.86 -4.46
C ASP A 15 9.21 17.07 -3.22
N LEU A 16 8.25 16.68 -2.38
CA LEU A 16 8.53 15.89 -1.18
C LEU A 16 9.16 14.54 -1.55
N VAL A 17 8.58 13.81 -2.50
CA VAL A 17 9.09 12.52 -2.95
C VAL A 17 10.46 12.70 -3.61
N ASN A 18 10.62 13.69 -4.49
CA ASN A 18 11.89 13.96 -5.17
C ASN A 18 12.99 14.30 -4.15
N SER A 19 12.70 15.14 -3.15
CA SER A 19 13.67 15.47 -2.10
C SER A 19 14.09 14.23 -1.31
N LYS A 20 13.15 13.33 -0.98
CA LYS A 20 13.47 12.06 -0.29
C LYS A 20 14.27 11.11 -1.17
N ILE A 21 14.00 11.06 -2.48
CA ILE A 21 14.80 10.29 -3.46
C ILE A 21 16.23 10.82 -3.50
N GLN A 22 16.43 12.13 -3.69
CA GLN A 22 17.77 12.72 -3.82
C GLN A 22 18.60 12.58 -2.54
N ASN A 23 17.96 12.63 -1.37
CA ASN A 23 18.64 12.51 -0.08
C ASN A 23 18.78 11.05 0.40
N SER A 24 18.41 10.05 -0.40
CA SER A 24 18.44 8.62 0.00
C SER A 24 17.60 8.29 1.24
N LEU A 25 16.49 9.01 1.47
CA LEU A 25 15.57 8.86 2.62
C LEU A 25 14.26 8.16 2.25
N LEU A 26 14.29 7.27 1.25
CA LEU A 26 13.10 6.57 0.76
C LEU A 26 12.47 5.60 1.77
N ASN A 27 13.23 5.16 2.76
CA ASN A 27 12.77 4.33 3.89
C ASN A 27 11.85 5.07 4.86
N GLU A 28 11.85 6.40 4.84
CA GLU A 28 10.95 7.21 5.68
C GLU A 28 9.57 7.43 5.03
N LEU A 29 9.38 6.94 3.80
CA LEU A 29 8.13 7.09 3.06
C LEU A 29 7.35 5.78 3.01
N LEU A 30 6.11 5.82 3.47
CA LEU A 30 5.09 4.84 3.12
C LEU A 30 4.22 5.40 2.00
N LEU A 31 4.33 4.80 0.83
CA LEU A 31 3.53 5.14 -0.34
C LEU A 31 2.41 4.09 -0.49
N ILE A 32 1.16 4.54 -0.43
CA ILE A 32 -0.02 3.69 -0.68
C ILE A 32 -0.61 4.07 -2.03
N VAL A 33 -0.74 3.08 -2.92
CA VAL A 33 -1.30 3.26 -4.27
C VAL A 33 -2.56 2.41 -4.48
N PRO A 34 -3.46 2.83 -5.39
CA PRO A 34 -4.76 2.16 -5.53
C PRO A 34 -4.69 0.77 -6.17
N THR A 35 -3.64 0.46 -6.94
CA THR A 35 -3.54 -0.83 -7.66
C THR A 35 -2.14 -1.39 -7.69
N ASN A 36 -2.04 -2.72 -7.76
CA ASN A 36 -0.77 -3.42 -7.98
C ASN A 36 -0.07 -2.97 -9.29
N ARG A 37 -0.84 -2.59 -10.31
CA ARG A 37 -0.28 -2.07 -11.57
C ARG A 37 0.42 -0.72 -11.36
N LYS A 38 -0.21 0.21 -10.62
CA LYS A 38 0.39 1.51 -10.27
C LYS A 38 1.61 1.31 -9.36
N LEU A 39 1.55 0.36 -8.43
CA LEU A 39 2.68 -0.03 -7.57
C LEU A 39 3.89 -0.42 -8.42
N ARG A 40 3.71 -1.35 -9.36
CA ARG A 40 4.80 -1.80 -10.24
C ARG A 40 5.36 -0.68 -11.08
N ARG A 41 4.50 0.19 -11.64
CA ARG A 41 4.93 1.33 -12.46
C ARG A 41 5.73 2.34 -11.63
N LEU A 42 5.19 2.77 -10.49
CA LEU A 42 5.82 3.77 -9.63
C LEU A 42 7.14 3.25 -9.05
N LYS A 43 7.21 1.97 -8.70
CA LYS A 43 8.46 1.34 -8.26
C LYS A 43 9.56 1.46 -9.31
N LYS A 44 9.23 1.21 -10.59
CA LYS A 44 10.18 1.37 -11.70
C LYS A 44 10.60 2.84 -11.88
N GLU A 45 9.63 3.77 -11.83
CA GLU A 45 9.91 5.20 -11.91
C GLU A 45 10.90 5.63 -10.82
N ILE A 46 10.65 5.29 -9.56
CA ILE A 46 11.54 5.64 -8.44
C ILE A 46 12.95 5.04 -8.63
N ILE A 47 13.04 3.75 -8.99
CA ILE A 47 14.33 3.09 -9.23
C ILE A 47 15.13 3.78 -10.34
N ASN A 48 14.45 4.18 -11.43
CA ASN A 48 15.11 4.86 -12.55
C ASN A 48 15.62 6.26 -12.17
N HIS A 49 15.01 6.90 -11.17
CA HIS A 49 15.40 8.23 -10.68
C HIS A 49 16.38 8.21 -9.50
N THR A 50 16.68 7.05 -8.91
CA THR A 50 17.65 6.91 -7.82
C THR A 50 19.10 6.81 -8.32
N ILE A 51 19.97 7.69 -7.82
CA ILE A 51 21.42 7.66 -8.09
C ILE A 51 22.06 6.64 -7.12
N LEU A 52 22.30 5.42 -7.62
CA LEU A 52 23.11 4.35 -7.01
C LEU A 52 22.59 3.69 -5.70
N ARG A 53 22.35 2.38 -5.84
CA ARG A 53 22.47 1.28 -4.85
C ARG A 53 21.49 1.11 -3.68
N SER A 54 20.63 2.06 -3.32
CA SER A 54 19.69 1.83 -2.20
C SER A 54 18.22 2.08 -2.54
N ALA A 55 17.70 1.36 -3.52
CA ALA A 55 16.24 1.18 -3.66
C ALA A 55 15.71 0.01 -2.80
N HIS A 56 16.56 -0.58 -1.95
CA HIS A 56 16.25 -1.81 -1.20
C HIS A 56 15.17 -1.62 -0.12
N THR A 57 14.81 -0.39 0.24
CA THR A 57 13.88 -0.09 1.35
C THR A 57 12.75 0.87 0.95
N ILE A 58 12.17 0.71 -0.25
CA ILE A 58 10.97 1.49 -0.61
C ILE A 58 9.73 0.81 -0.01
N HIS A 59 9.08 1.46 0.96
CA HIS A 59 7.78 1.01 1.47
C HIS A 59 6.67 1.49 0.52
N LEU A 60 6.42 0.71 -0.54
CA LEU A 60 5.37 0.97 -1.52
C LEU A 60 4.39 -0.21 -1.55
N GLU A 61 3.14 0.06 -1.20
CA GLU A 61 2.10 -0.95 -1.02
C GLU A 61 0.77 -0.50 -1.66
N THR A 62 -0.14 -1.44 -1.84
CA THR A 62 -1.56 -1.10 -2.00
C THR A 62 -2.23 -1.05 -0.63
N LEU A 63 -3.41 -0.44 -0.54
CA LEU A 63 -4.16 -0.45 0.72
C LEU A 63 -4.40 -1.89 1.19
N SER A 64 -4.82 -2.78 0.29
CA SER A 64 -5.07 -4.19 0.59
C SER A 64 -3.83 -4.93 1.09
N THR A 65 -2.68 -4.77 0.42
CA THR A 65 -1.44 -5.46 0.82
C THR A 65 -0.90 -4.94 2.15
N PHE A 66 -1.02 -3.63 2.39
CA PHE A 66 -0.61 -3.02 3.66
C PHE A 66 -1.49 -3.47 4.82
N THR A 67 -2.81 -3.41 4.67
CA THR A 67 -3.75 -3.82 5.73
C THR A 67 -3.67 -5.32 5.99
N GLU A 68 -3.49 -6.16 4.97
CA GLU A 68 -3.29 -7.60 5.15
C GLU A 68 -2.03 -7.88 6.01
N LYS A 69 -0.93 -7.18 5.76
CA LYS A 69 0.29 -7.29 6.57
C LYS A 69 0.03 -6.88 8.02
N LEU A 70 -0.61 -5.73 8.24
CA LEU A 70 -0.93 -5.26 9.59
C LEU A 70 -1.83 -6.21 10.35
N LEU A 71 -2.89 -6.72 9.72
CA LEU A 71 -3.83 -7.65 10.34
C LEU A 71 -3.14 -8.97 10.71
N LYS A 72 -2.22 -9.47 9.88
CA LYS A 72 -1.46 -10.69 10.17
C LYS A 72 -0.54 -10.55 11.39
N LEU A 73 -0.11 -9.33 11.73
CA LEU A 73 0.64 -9.09 12.97
C LEU A 73 -0.23 -9.28 14.22
N SER A 74 -1.54 -9.02 14.11
CA SER A 74 -2.49 -9.20 15.22
C SER A 74 -2.98 -10.64 15.32
N LYS A 75 -3.37 -11.25 14.20
CA LYS A 75 -3.89 -12.62 14.16
C LYS A 75 -3.59 -13.29 12.83
N PRO A 76 -3.08 -14.54 12.81
CA PRO A 76 -2.96 -15.31 11.58
C PRO A 76 -4.32 -15.54 10.92
N PHE A 77 -4.42 -15.23 9.63
CA PHE A 77 -5.61 -15.52 8.82
C PHE A 77 -5.21 -15.88 7.39
N LYS A 78 -6.14 -16.51 6.68
CA LYS A 78 -6.05 -16.71 5.24
C LYS A 78 -7.05 -15.78 4.57
N THR A 79 -6.58 -15.01 3.61
CA THR A 79 -7.44 -14.15 2.78
C THR A 79 -8.40 -15.04 2.00
N LEU A 80 -9.68 -14.68 2.02
CA LEU A 80 -10.71 -15.41 1.29
C LEU A 80 -10.57 -15.08 -0.20
N SER A 81 -10.55 -16.12 -1.05
CA SER A 81 -10.61 -15.90 -2.50
C SER A 81 -12.01 -15.43 -2.87
N GLU A 82 -12.13 -14.74 -4.00
CA GLU A 82 -13.43 -14.29 -4.52
C GLU A 82 -14.38 -15.49 -4.71
N ALA A 83 -13.89 -16.57 -5.33
CA ALA A 83 -14.66 -17.80 -5.51
C ALA A 83 -15.12 -18.42 -4.18
N ALA A 84 -14.24 -18.49 -3.18
CA ALA A 84 -14.61 -19.01 -1.86
C ALA A 84 -15.61 -18.10 -1.14
N SER A 85 -15.47 -16.78 -1.30
CA SER A 85 -16.41 -15.80 -0.77
C SER A 85 -17.81 -16.01 -1.33
N THR A 86 -17.93 -16.16 -2.65
CA THR A 86 -19.20 -16.41 -3.31
C THR A 86 -19.86 -17.68 -2.81
N VAL A 87 -19.12 -18.80 -2.76
CA VAL A 87 -19.66 -20.09 -2.29
C VAL A 87 -20.15 -19.99 -0.84
N LEU A 88 -19.35 -19.40 0.05
CA LEU A 88 -19.72 -19.28 1.47
C LEU A 88 -20.94 -18.38 1.67
N ILE A 89 -21.04 -17.28 0.93
CA ILE A 89 -22.20 -16.38 1.00
C ILE A 89 -23.46 -17.11 0.51
N SER A 90 -23.38 -17.81 -0.63
CA SER A 90 -24.53 -18.55 -1.18
C SER A 90 -25.03 -19.63 -0.23
N GLN A 91 -24.13 -20.44 0.34
CA GLN A 91 -24.50 -21.48 1.31
C GLN A 91 -25.23 -20.91 2.52
N ARG A 92 -24.76 -19.77 3.07
CA ARG A 92 -25.40 -19.13 4.21
C ARG A 92 -26.74 -18.50 3.88
N ALA A 93 -26.91 -17.99 2.66
CA ALA A 93 -28.19 -17.46 2.21
C ALA A 93 -29.25 -18.57 2.08
N GLU A 94 -28.87 -19.74 1.55
CA GLU A 94 -29.76 -20.90 1.42
C GLU A 94 -30.22 -21.44 2.78
N GLU A 95 -29.32 -21.50 3.76
CA GLU A 95 -29.63 -21.92 5.14
C GLU A 95 -30.62 -20.97 5.86
N MET A 96 -30.74 -19.71 5.45
CA MET A 96 -31.66 -18.73 6.06
C MET A 96 -33.09 -18.79 5.49
N VAL A 97 -33.28 -19.44 4.34
CA VAL A 97 -34.58 -19.52 3.64
C VAL A 97 -35.34 -20.80 4.01
N LEU A 98 -34.67 -21.78 4.62
CA LEU A 98 -35.23 -23.01 5.20
C LEU A 98 -35.58 -22.82 6.68
#